data_AF-A0A960MIV9-F1
#
_entry.id   AF-A0A960MIV9-F1
#
_cell.length_a   1.000
_cell.length_b   1.000
_cell.length_c   1.000
_cell.angle_alpha   90.00
_cell.angle_beta   90.00
_cell.angle_gamma   90.00
#
_symmetry.space_group_name_H-M   'P 1'
#
loop_
_entity.id
_entity.type
_entity.pdbx_description
1 polymer ?
#
loop_
_entity_poly.entity_id
_entity_poly.type
_entity_poly.pdbx_seq_one_letter_code
_entity_poly.pdbx_strand_id
1 'polypeptide(L)'
;MEKAKAKEVLKGEIQAFLCEFEASEESIDDMKTLVPIWRDKLLNHAHDVGGGIEKQIRKFLYVCEDYASNRGMLERVRMEGEETRLHLGL
;
A
#
# COMPACT_ATOMS: atom_id res chain seq x y z
N MET A 1 22.78 7.91 -1.72
CA MET A 1 22.59 7.45 -0.33
C MET A 1 21.15 7.64 0.17
N GLU A 2 20.36 8.55 -0.41
CA GLU A 2 18.97 8.83 0.00
C GLU A 2 17.94 7.73 -0.35
N LYS A 3 18.09 7.06 -1.50
CA LYS A 3 17.11 6.05 -1.96
C LYS A 3 16.97 4.82 -1.05
N ALA A 4 18.07 4.38 -0.43
CA ALA A 4 18.03 3.26 0.51
C ALA A 4 17.23 3.64 1.76
N LYS A 5 17.43 4.85 2.29
CA LYS A 5 16.66 5.39 3.41
C LYS A 5 15.18 5.56 3.05
N ALA A 6 14.88 6.11 1.87
CA ALA A 6 13.51 6.24 1.38
C ALA A 6 12.82 4.87 1.26
N LYS A 7 13.53 3.84 0.79
CA LYS A 7 13.00 2.47 0.69
C LYS A 7 12.68 1.87 2.06
N GLU A 8 13.54 2.08 3.06
CA GLU A 8 13.27 1.60 4.43
C GLU A 8 12.09 2.34 5.10
N VAL A 9 11.93 3.64 4.85
CA VAL A 9 10.75 4.38 5.29
C VAL A 9 9.48 3.80 4.64
N LEU A 10 9.49 3.62 3.31
CA LEU A 10 8.35 3.07 2.58
C LEU A 10 7.98 1.66 3.03
N LYS A 11 8.97 0.81 3.34
CA LYS A 11 8.75 -0.51 3.95
C LYS A 11 7.93 -0.41 5.24
N GLY A 12 8.37 0.45 6.15
CA GLY A 12 7.68 0.65 7.44
C GLY A 12 6.24 1.14 7.26
N GLU A 13 6.00 2.02 6.29
CA GLU A 13 4.68 2.57 6.02
C GLU A 13 3.73 1.57 5.37
N ILE A 14 4.20 0.79 4.40
CA ILE A 14 3.39 -0.28 3.81
C ILE A 14 3.07 -1.33 4.86
N GLN A 15 4.03 -1.69 5.72
CA GLN A 15 3.77 -2.61 6.81
C GLN A 15 2.73 -2.04 7.79
N ALA A 16 2.84 -0.75 8.16
CA ALA A 16 1.87 -0.10 9.04
C ALA A 16 0.46 -0.08 8.43
N PHE A 17 0.33 0.36 7.17
CA PHE A 17 -0.96 0.35 6.45
C PHE A 17 -1.58 -1.05 6.41
N LEU A 18 -0.80 -2.07 6.03
CA LEU A 18 -1.28 -3.44 5.93
C LEU A 18 -1.67 -3.99 7.31
N CYS A 19 -0.86 -3.75 8.34
CA CYS A 19 -1.19 -4.19 9.70
C CYS A 19 -2.43 -3.49 10.26
N GLU A 20 -2.62 -2.19 10.00
CA GLU A 20 -3.85 -1.48 10.40
C GLU A 20 -5.08 -2.10 9.75
N PHE A 21 -4.99 -2.42 8.45
CA PHE A 21 -6.10 -3.07 7.73
C PHE A 21 -6.33 -4.50 8.21
N GLU A 22 -5.28 -5.33 8.34
CA GLU A 22 -5.35 -6.72 8.82
C GLU A 22 -5.82 -6.83 10.28
N ALA A 23 -5.62 -5.79 11.09
CA ALA A 23 -6.11 -5.72 12.46
C ALA A 23 -7.58 -5.26 12.56
N SER A 24 -8.17 -4.79 11.45
CA SER A 24 -9.57 -4.39 11.35
C SER A 24 -10.46 -5.57 10.94
N GLU A 25 -11.74 -5.31 10.64
CA GLU A 25 -12.62 -6.31 10.01
C GLU A 25 -12.33 -6.51 8.51
N GLU A 26 -11.32 -5.80 7.99
CA GLU A 26 -10.95 -5.75 6.58
C GLU A 26 -12.12 -5.33 5.68
N SER A 27 -12.98 -4.45 6.19
CA SER A 27 -14.20 -4.05 5.51
C SER A 27 -13.95 -2.95 4.47
N ILE A 28 -14.94 -2.73 3.60
CA ILE A 28 -14.95 -1.62 2.65
C ILE A 28 -14.84 -0.27 3.39
N ASP A 29 -15.50 -0.13 4.54
CA ASP A 29 -15.52 1.13 5.29
C ASP A 29 -14.19 1.37 6.02
N ASP A 30 -13.51 0.31 6.48
CA ASP A 30 -12.13 0.39 6.96
C ASP A 30 -11.21 0.90 5.85
N MET A 31 -11.31 0.30 4.65
CA MET A 31 -10.47 0.71 3.51
C MET A 31 -10.73 2.15 3.07
N LYS A 32 -12.01 2.60 3.04
CA LYS A 32 -12.37 4.00 2.77
C LYS A 32 -11.77 4.97 3.78
N THR A 33 -11.56 4.52 5.01
CA THR A 33 -10.95 5.33 6.07
C THR A 33 -9.43 5.37 5.92
N LEU A 34 -8.80 4.21 5.68
CA LEU A 34 -7.35 4.07 5.64
C LEU A 34 -6.72 4.67 4.38
N VAL A 35 -7.27 4.40 3.19
CA VAL A 35 -6.65 4.82 1.92
C VAL A 35 -6.39 6.33 1.87
N PRO A 36 -7.35 7.22 2.19
CA PRO A 36 -7.11 8.67 2.14
C PRO A 36 -6.01 9.15 3.10
N ILE A 37 -5.84 8.49 4.25
CA ILE A 37 -4.81 8.84 5.24
C ILE A 37 -3.41 8.51 4.71
N TRP A 38 -3.28 7.36 4.05
CA TRP A 38 -1.98 6.80 3.68
C TRP A 38 -1.53 7.12 2.26
N ARG A 39 -2.47 7.39 1.34
CA ARG A 39 -2.23 7.49 -0.10
C ARG A 39 -1.10 8.43 -0.47
N ASP A 40 -1.20 9.70 -0.09
CA ASP A 40 -0.23 10.71 -0.52
C ASP A 40 1.16 10.44 0.07
N LYS A 41 1.20 9.94 1.31
CA LYS A 41 2.44 9.55 1.99
C LYS A 41 3.16 8.42 1.24
N LEU A 42 2.42 7.34 0.94
CA LEU A 42 2.95 6.18 0.23
C LEU A 42 3.40 6.53 -1.18
N LEU A 43 2.62 7.35 -1.92
CA LEU A 43 2.99 7.76 -3.27
C LEU A 43 4.24 8.65 -3.30
N ASN A 44 4.36 9.59 -2.36
CA ASN A 44 5.53 10.47 -2.29
C ASN A 44 6.81 9.67 -1.99
N HIS A 45 6.80 8.80 -0.98
CA HIS A 45 7.99 7.99 -0.68
C HIS A 45 8.27 6.94 -1.76
N ALA A 46 7.25 6.40 -2.42
CA ALA A 46 7.45 5.52 -3.58
C ALA A 46 8.09 6.25 -4.77
N HIS A 47 7.74 7.52 -4.98
CA HIS A 47 8.39 8.37 -5.98
C HIS A 47 9.87 8.61 -5.67
N ASP A 48 10.21 8.90 -4.41
CA ASP A 48 11.60 9.09 -3.97
C ASP A 48 12.47 7.83 -4.17
N VAL A 49 11.88 6.65 -3.98
CA VAL A 49 12.52 5.36 -4.34
C VAL A 49 12.64 5.23 -5.85
N GLY A 50 11.53 5.45 -6.56
CA GLY A 50 11.38 5.40 -8.01
C GLY A 50 11.42 3.99 -8.60
N GLY A 51 11.47 3.92 -9.93
CA GLY A 51 11.59 2.67 -10.68
C GLY A 51 10.36 1.77 -10.54
N GLY A 52 10.58 0.45 -10.48
CA GLY A 52 9.49 -0.54 -10.38
C GLY A 52 8.66 -0.42 -9.10
N ILE A 53 9.24 0.12 -8.02
CA ILE A 53 8.54 0.27 -6.74
C ILE A 53 7.41 1.30 -6.84
N GLU A 54 7.63 2.44 -7.51
CA GLU A 54 6.57 3.43 -7.70
C GLU A 54 5.37 2.84 -8.45
N LYS A 55 5.63 2.06 -9.50
CA LYS A 55 4.59 1.37 -10.26
C LYS A 55 3.84 0.35 -9.40
N GLN A 56 4.56 -0.38 -8.55
CA GLN A 56 3.97 -1.37 -7.65
C GLN A 56 3.07 -0.72 -6.59
N ILE A 57 3.51 0.37 -5.94
CA ILE A 57 2.71 1.10 -4.96
C ILE A 57 1.45 1.71 -5.60
N ARG A 58 1.56 2.27 -6.81
CA ARG A 58 0.39 2.78 -7.54
C ARG A 58 -0.63 1.67 -7.85
N LYS A 59 -0.16 0.48 -8.28
CA LYS A 59 -1.01 -0.69 -8.53
C LYS A 59 -1.71 -1.15 -7.26
N PHE A 60 -0.97 -1.24 -6.15
CA PHE A 60 -1.52 -1.59 -4.85
C PHE A 60 -2.61 -0.62 -4.38
N LEU A 61 -2.32 0.68 -4.37
CA LEU A 61 -3.30 1.69 -3.97
C LEU A 61 -4.54 1.70 -4.86
N TYR A 62 -4.38 1.47 -6.16
CA TYR A 62 -5.52 1.33 -7.07
C TYR A 62 -6.42 0.15 -6.69
N VAL A 63 -5.85 -1.00 -6.32
CA VAL A 63 -6.62 -2.16 -5.86
C VAL A 63 -7.35 -1.86 -4.55
N CYS A 64 -6.71 -1.15 -3.62
CA CYS A 64 -7.35 -0.68 -2.38
C CYS A 64 -8.50 0.30 -2.66
N GLU A 65 -8.33 1.24 -3.59
CA GLU A 65 -9.37 2.20 -4.00
C GLU A 65 -10.56 1.51 -4.69
N ASP A 66 -10.30 0.51 -5.54
CA ASP A 66 -11.34 -0.32 -6.17
C ASP A 66 -12.16 -1.07 -5.10
N TYR A 67 -11.49 -1.64 -4.09
CA TYR A 67 -12.15 -2.30 -2.96
C TYR A 67 -12.99 -1.31 -2.14
N ALA A 68 -12.42 -0.15 -1.77
CA ALA A 68 -13.13 0.93 -1.09
C ALA A 68 -14.36 1.45 -1.86
N SER A 69 -14.32 1.36 -3.20
CA SER A 69 -15.41 1.75 -4.09
C SER A 69 -16.46 0.65 -4.32
N ASN A 70 -16.35 -0.49 -3.62
CA ASN A 70 -17.19 -1.68 -3.81
C ASN A 70 -17.15 -2.24 -5.25
N ARG A 71 -16.01 -2.08 -5.94
CA ARG A 71 -15.75 -2.60 -7.30
C ARG A 71 -14.69 -3.70 -7.31
N GLY A 72 -13.91 -3.81 -6.24
CA GLY A 72 -12.86 -4.81 -6.04
C GLY A 72 -13.26 -5.93 -5.07
N MET A 73 -12.37 -6.91 -4.91
CA MET A 73 -12.51 -8.03 -3.97
C MET A 73 -11.42 -7.97 -2.91
N LEU A 74 -11.74 -8.33 -1.67
CA LEU A 74 -10.78 -8.33 -0.55
C LEU A 74 -9.57 -9.22 -0.85
N GLU A 75 -9.79 -10.37 -1.49
CA GLU A 75 -8.73 -11.30 -1.88
C GLU A 75 -7.70 -10.63 -2.78
N ARG A 76 -8.13 -9.70 -3.64
CA ARG A 76 -7.23 -8.96 -4.52
C ARG A 76 -6.37 -7.97 -3.74
N VAL A 77 -6.93 -7.31 -2.73
CA VAL A 77 -6.18 -6.44 -1.81
C VAL A 77 -5.11 -7.24 -1.08
N ARG A 78 -5.46 -8.40 -0.51
CA ARG A 78 -4.52 -9.28 0.19
C ARG A 78 -3.40 -9.77 -0.72
N MET A 79 -3.74 -10.25 -1.92
CA MET A 79 -2.76 -10.72 -2.90
C MET A 79 -1.81 -9.59 -3.33
N GLU A 80 -2.32 -8.40 -3.62
CA GLU A 80 -1.51 -7.27 -4.05
C GLU A 80 -0.67 -6.69 -2.90
N GLY A 81 -1.18 -6.73 -1.67
CA GLY A 81 -0.44 -6.39 -0.46
C GLY A 81 0.78 -7.29 -0.27
N GLU A 82 0.61 -8.60 -0.46
CA GLU A 82 1.71 -9.57 -0.39
C GLU A 82 2.71 -9.40 -1.54
N GLU A 83 2.23 -9.20 -2.77
CA GLU A 83 3.11 -8.88 -3.92
C GLU A 83 3.94 -7.62 -3.64
N THR A 84 3.35 -6.62 -2.98
CA THR A 84 4.02 -5.37 -2.61
C THR A 84 5.08 -5.59 -1.53
N ARG A 85 4.80 -6.43 -0.52
CA ARG A 85 5.80 -6.83 0.50
C ARG A 85 7.02 -7.46 -0.15
N LEU A 86 6.82 -8.42 -1.07
CA LEU A 86 7.90 -9.09 -1.79
C LEU A 86 8.75 -8.12 -2.61
N HIS A 87 8.14 -7.17 -3.32
CA HIS A 87 8.88 -6.15 -4.09
C HIS A 87 9.72 -5.23 -3.22
N LEU A 88 9.23 -4.93 -2.01
CA LEU A 88 9.96 -4.13 -1.05
C LEU A 88 11.05 -4.95 -0.33
N GLY A 89 10.93 -6.27 -0.29
CA GLY A 89 11.80 -7.18 0.46
C GLY A 89 11.43 -7.19 1.94
N LEU A 90 10.13 -7.31 2.21
CA LEU A 90 9.50 -7.56 3.51
C LEU A 90 9.16 -9.04 3.65
#